data_AF-A0A3B9VYX8-F1
#
_entry.id   AF-A0A3B9VYX8-F1
#
_cell.length_a   1.000
_cell.length_b   1.000
_cell.length_c   1.000
_cell.angle_alpha   90.00
_cell.angle_beta   90.00
_cell.angle_gamma   90.00
#
_symmetry.space_group_name_H-M   'P 1'
#
loop_
_entity.id
_entity.type
_entity.pdbx_description
1 polymer ?
#
loop_
_entity_poly.entity_id
_entity_poly.type
_entity_poly.pdbx_seq_one_letter_code
_entity_poly.pdbx_strand_id
1 'polypeptide(L)'
;SLRVGSERYTNENGSRGLATLLCAHVHVRKECLELSFPAKSGTDWESEIHDADLAALVRTLKRRGGNARLLSFKDGRTWRPLTSADINGYVKERTGLDFTAKDFR
;
A
#
# COMPACT_ATOMS: atom_id res chain seq x y z
N SER A 1 -3.68 5.81 -12.21
CA SER A 1 -4.31 5.96 -10.89
C SER A 1 -3.84 4.83 -9.98
N LEU A 2 -3.53 5.17 -8.73
CA LEU A 2 -3.31 4.17 -7.68
C LEU A 2 -4.60 3.37 -7.49
N ARG A 3 -4.50 2.04 -7.41
CA ARG A 3 -5.64 1.17 -7.09
C ARG A 3 -5.31 0.43 -5.81
N VAL A 4 -6.32 0.12 -4.99
CA VAL A 4 -6.10 -0.68 -3.77
C VAL A 4 -5.46 -2.05 -4.10
N GLY A 5 -5.62 -2.52 -5.33
CA GLY A 5 -5.11 -3.82 -5.81
C GLY A 5 -5.96 -4.95 -5.26
N SER A 6 -5.90 -6.14 -5.87
CA SER A 6 -6.41 -7.37 -5.26
C SER A 6 -5.27 -8.36 -5.22
N GLU A 7 -5.09 -9.06 -4.10
CA GLU A 7 -4.02 -10.06 -3.94
C GLU A 7 -4.06 -11.13 -5.05
N ARG A 8 -5.25 -11.52 -5.51
CA ARG A 8 -5.43 -12.50 -6.60
C ARG A 8 -4.84 -12.06 -7.95
N TYR A 9 -4.75 -10.77 -8.25
CA TYR A 9 -4.26 -10.28 -9.56
C TYR A 9 -2.77 -9.95 -9.59
N THR A 10 -2.08 -9.99 -8.44
CA THR A 10 -0.68 -9.53 -8.35
C THR A 10 0.31 -10.59 -8.84
N ASN A 11 -0.02 -11.87 -8.69
CA ASN A 11 0.89 -12.96 -9.00
C ASN A 11 0.98 -13.30 -10.49
N GLU A 12 -0.03 -12.98 -11.30
CA GLU A 12 -0.05 -13.38 -12.72
C GLU A 12 0.59 -12.36 -13.67
N ASN A 13 0.58 -11.06 -13.31
CA ASN A 13 0.96 -9.98 -14.24
C ASN A 13 2.12 -9.09 -13.75
N GLY A 14 2.73 -9.38 -12.61
CA GLY A 14 3.82 -8.56 -12.02
C GLY A 14 3.40 -7.16 -11.51
N SER A 15 2.18 -6.72 -11.83
CA SER A 15 1.63 -5.43 -11.42
C SER A 15 1.20 -5.41 -9.95
N ARG A 16 1.46 -4.30 -9.24
CA ARG A 16 1.16 -4.12 -7.82
C ARG A 16 0.02 -3.12 -7.61
N GLY A 17 -0.73 -3.28 -6.52
CA GLY A 17 -1.65 -2.28 -6.01
C GLY A 17 -1.34 -1.96 -4.55
N LEU A 18 -2.07 -0.99 -3.96
CA LEU A 18 -1.78 -0.45 -2.62
C LEU A 18 -1.63 -1.53 -1.55
N ALA A 19 -2.56 -2.49 -1.49
CA ALA A 19 -2.49 -3.59 -0.55
C ALA A 19 -1.20 -4.40 -0.75
N THR A 20 -0.76 -4.57 -2.01
CA THR A 20 0.33 -5.45 -2.42
C THR A 20 1.72 -4.84 -2.54
N LEU A 21 1.87 -3.59 -2.10
CA LEU A 21 3.15 -2.92 -2.03
C LEU A 21 4.12 -3.61 -1.06
N LEU A 22 5.38 -3.65 -1.47
CA LEU A 22 6.49 -4.12 -0.68
C LEU A 22 7.21 -2.92 -0.06
N CYS A 23 7.93 -3.14 1.02
CA CYS A 23 8.76 -2.11 1.66
C CYS A 23 9.84 -1.57 0.70
N ALA A 24 10.27 -2.36 -0.28
CA ALA A 24 11.21 -1.93 -1.33
C ALA A 24 10.62 -0.87 -2.29
N HIS A 25 9.29 -0.83 -2.45
CA HIS A 25 8.61 0.11 -3.36
C HIS A 25 8.42 1.51 -2.78
N VAL A 26 8.91 1.76 -1.56
CA VAL A 26 8.79 3.05 -0.90
C VAL A 26 10.15 3.53 -0.46
N HIS A 27 10.50 4.74 -0.82
CA HIS A 27 11.64 5.45 -0.27
C HIS A 27 11.14 6.55 0.67
N VAL A 28 11.87 6.82 1.75
CA VAL A 28 11.48 7.84 2.73
C VAL A 28 12.62 8.83 2.86
N ARG A 29 12.38 10.10 2.52
CA ARG A 29 13.33 11.21 2.66
C ARG A 29 12.71 12.27 3.56
N LYS A 30 13.32 12.54 4.72
CA LYS A 30 12.81 13.53 5.70
C LYS A 30 11.32 13.34 6.02
N GLU A 31 10.44 14.17 5.51
CA GLU A 31 8.99 14.12 5.77
C GLU A 31 8.21 13.65 4.54
N CYS A 32 8.92 13.14 3.53
CA CYS A 32 8.38 12.75 2.23
C CYS A 32 8.50 11.24 2.03
N LEU A 33 7.48 10.66 1.41
CA LEU A 33 7.47 9.29 0.90
C LEU A 33 7.45 9.34 -0.62
N GLU A 34 8.39 8.65 -1.23
CA GLU A 34 8.44 8.40 -2.66
C GLU A 34 7.98 6.95 -2.89
N LEU A 35 6.85 6.78 -3.56
CA LEU A 35 6.33 5.48 -3.99
C LEU A 35 6.78 5.24 -5.42
N SER A 36 7.34 4.06 -5.71
CA SER A 36 7.68 3.64 -7.08
C SER A 36 7.50 2.13 -7.23
N PHE A 37 6.66 1.70 -8.17
CA PHE A 37 6.38 0.27 -8.43
C PHE A 37 5.69 0.03 -9.78
N PRO A 38 5.80 -1.20 -10.35
CA PRO A 38 5.14 -1.55 -11.60
C PRO A 38 3.61 -1.62 -11.44
N ALA A 39 2.88 -0.85 -12.25
CA ALA A 39 1.41 -0.84 -12.29
C ALA A 39 0.85 -1.80 -13.38
N LYS A 40 -0.49 -1.80 -13.57
CA LYS A 40 -1.26 -2.74 -14.44
C LYS A 40 -0.97 -2.63 -15.96
N SER A 41 0.16 -2.07 -16.36
CA SER A 41 0.59 -1.96 -17.76
C SER A 41 2.10 -2.16 -17.94
N GLY A 42 2.80 -2.61 -16.90
CA GLY A 42 4.27 -2.65 -16.89
C GLY A 42 4.94 -1.27 -16.80
N THR A 43 4.15 -0.20 -16.74
CA THR A 43 4.64 1.16 -16.49
C THR A 43 4.82 1.36 -15.00
N ASP A 44 5.96 1.94 -14.61
CA ASP A 44 6.17 2.36 -13.23
C ASP A 44 5.20 3.47 -12.86
N TRP A 45 4.59 3.32 -11.69
CA TRP A 45 3.78 4.36 -11.08
C TRP A 45 4.60 5.01 -9.98
N GLU A 46 4.68 6.33 -10.03
CA GLU A 46 5.40 7.14 -9.06
C GLU A 46 4.47 8.14 -8.37
N SER A 47 4.71 8.39 -7.09
CA SER A 47 4.01 9.43 -6.34
C SER A 47 4.83 9.87 -5.14
N GLU A 48 4.77 11.16 -4.85
CA GLU A 48 5.36 11.74 -3.65
C GLU A 48 4.25 12.14 -2.68
N ILE A 49 4.45 11.86 -1.39
CA ILE A 49 3.52 12.23 -0.31
C ILE A 49 4.33 12.97 0.75
N HIS A 50 3.94 14.21 1.06
CA HIS A 50 4.54 15.03 2.11
C HIS A 50 3.71 14.91 3.38
N ASP A 51 4.15 14.05 4.30
CA ASP A 51 3.49 13.78 5.58
C ASP A 51 4.51 13.19 6.56
N ALA A 52 4.85 13.97 7.59
CA ALA A 52 5.88 13.61 8.57
C ALA A 52 5.49 12.38 9.40
N ASP A 53 4.21 12.26 9.76
CA ASP A 53 3.69 11.16 10.58
C ASP A 53 3.68 9.86 9.78
N LEU A 54 3.22 9.92 8.53
CA LEU A 54 3.26 8.81 7.60
C LEU A 54 4.70 8.39 7.30
N ALA A 55 5.62 9.34 7.14
CA ALA A 55 7.03 9.05 6.92
C ALA A 55 7.66 8.34 8.13
N ALA A 56 7.34 8.78 9.35
CA ALA A 56 7.78 8.13 10.58
C ALA A 56 7.21 6.71 10.73
N LEU A 57 5.92 6.53 10.43
CA LEU A 57 5.27 5.21 10.44
C LEU A 57 5.93 4.27 9.43
N VAL A 58 6.08 4.71 8.18
CA VAL A 58 6.64 3.87 7.11
C VAL A 58 8.10 3.50 7.38
N ARG A 59 8.90 4.38 7.98
CA ARG A 59 10.26 4.00 8.46
C ARG A 59 10.23 2.81 9.40
N THR A 60 9.26 2.75 10.30
CA THR A 60 9.10 1.64 11.23
C THR A 60 8.71 0.35 10.50
N LEU A 61 7.75 0.44 9.59
CA LEU A 61 7.29 -0.69 8.77
C LEU A 61 8.42 -1.28 7.91
N LYS A 62 9.27 -0.43 7.34
CA LYS A 62 10.40 -0.84 6.48
C LYS A 62 11.51 -1.62 7.20
N ARG A 63 11.59 -1.57 8.53
CA ARG A 63 12.58 -2.38 9.30
C ARG A 63 12.39 -3.88 9.13
N ARG A 64 11.24 -4.31 8.60
CA ARG A 64 10.92 -5.72 8.28
C ARG A 64 11.64 -6.25 7.03
N GLY A 65 12.32 -5.40 6.27
CA GLY A 65 13.06 -5.78 5.06
C GLY A 65 12.29 -5.53 3.78
N GLY A 66 13.01 -5.40 2.66
CA GLY A 66 12.47 -4.96 1.37
C GLY A 66 11.35 -5.83 0.81
N ASN A 67 11.40 -7.15 1.05
CA ASN A 67 10.41 -8.11 0.57
C ASN A 67 9.16 -8.21 1.45
N ALA A 68 9.14 -7.55 2.62
CA ALA A 68 7.97 -7.52 3.48
C ALA A 68 6.87 -6.63 2.87
N ARG A 69 5.61 -6.99 3.10
CA ARG A 69 4.46 -6.15 2.74
C ARG A 69 4.53 -4.82 3.50
N LEU A 70 4.29 -3.73 2.80
CA LEU A 70 4.32 -2.39 3.38
C LEU A 70 3.14 -2.20 4.33
N LEU A 71 1.92 -2.35 3.81
CA LEU A 71 0.70 -2.25 4.58
C LEU A 71 0.53 -3.51 5.40
N SER A 72 0.95 -3.46 6.65
CA SER A 72 0.85 -4.55 7.62
C SER A 72 0.77 -3.97 9.01
N PHE A 73 -0.01 -4.62 9.87
CA PHE A 73 -0.18 -4.25 11.26
C PHE A 73 0.29 -5.40 12.16
N LYS A 74 0.52 -5.08 13.44
CA LYS A 74 0.98 -6.05 14.42
C LYS A 74 -0.23 -6.74 15.06
N ASP A 75 -0.27 -8.06 14.97
CA ASP A 75 -1.26 -8.91 15.62
C ASP A 75 -0.54 -9.73 16.71
N GLY A 76 -0.60 -9.22 17.94
CA GLY A 76 0.21 -9.72 19.04
C GLY A 76 1.72 -9.62 18.76
N ARG A 77 2.35 -10.75 18.44
CA ARG A 77 3.80 -10.83 18.13
C ARG A 77 4.08 -10.96 16.63
N THR A 78 3.07 -11.18 15.79
CA THR A 78 3.24 -11.38 14.36
C THR A 78 2.84 -10.14 13.57
N TRP A 79 3.36 -10.03 12.36
CA TRP A 79 2.92 -9.00 11.41
C TRP A 79 1.91 -9.62 10.45
N ARG A 80 0.75 -9.00 10.33
CA ARG A 80 -0.29 -9.39 9.38
C ARG A 80 -0.41 -8.34 8.27
N PRO A 81 -0.30 -8.72 6.99
CA PRO A 81 -0.56 -7.79 5.90
C PRO A 81 -2.03 -7.36 5.90
N LEU A 82 -2.25 -6.10 5.50
CA LEU A 82 -3.59 -5.65 5.14
C LEU A 82 -3.95 -6.20 3.77
N THR A 83 -5.14 -6.74 3.69
CA THR A 83 -5.75 -7.20 2.44
C THR A 83 -6.57 -6.09 1.82
N SER A 84 -6.89 -6.25 0.54
CA SER A 84 -7.81 -5.35 -0.16
C SER A 84 -9.21 -5.37 0.46
N ALA A 85 -9.62 -6.50 1.04
CA ALA A 85 -10.89 -6.63 1.75
C ALA A 85 -10.90 -5.77 3.01
N ASP A 86 -9.81 -5.79 3.80
CA ASP A 86 -9.67 -4.95 4.99
C ASP A 86 -9.80 -3.46 4.64
N ILE A 87 -9.08 -3.02 3.58
CA ILE A 87 -9.06 -1.61 3.15
C ILE A 87 -10.45 -1.18 2.64
N ASN A 88 -11.07 -1.98 1.76
CA ASN A 88 -12.40 -1.67 1.24
C ASN A 88 -13.47 -1.68 2.33
N GLY A 89 -13.38 -2.62 3.28
CA GLY A 89 -14.29 -2.69 4.43
C GLY A 89 -14.23 -1.40 5.25
N TYR A 90 -13.02 -0.95 5.57
CA TYR A 90 -12.81 0.29 6.32
C TYR A 90 -13.33 1.55 5.59
N VAL A 91 -13.05 1.67 4.30
CA VAL A 91 -13.57 2.78 3.47
C VAL A 91 -15.10 2.79 3.50
N LYS A 92 -15.73 1.64 3.27
CA LYS A 92 -17.20 1.52 3.22
C LYS A 92 -17.83 1.89 4.56
N GLU A 93 -17.24 1.42 5.67
CA GLU A 93 -17.69 1.75 7.01
C GLU A 93 -17.63 3.27 7.28
N ARG A 94 -16.54 3.93 6.88
CA ARG A 94 -16.32 5.36 7.19
C ARG A 94 -17.07 6.31 6.28
N THR A 95 -17.40 5.90 5.06
CA THR A 95 -18.09 6.74 4.07
C THR A 95 -19.59 6.49 4.02
N GLY A 96 -20.08 5.36 4.55
CA GLY A 96 -21.50 4.98 4.53
C GLY A 96 -22.08 4.71 3.14
N LEU A 97 -21.23 4.72 2.11
CA LEU A 97 -21.59 4.51 0.72
C LEU A 97 -20.90 3.22 0.24
N ASP A 98 -21.43 2.59 -0.81
CA ASP A 98 -20.77 1.50 -1.54
C ASP A 98 -19.55 2.01 -2.34
N PHE A 99 -18.73 2.86 -1.71
CA PHE A 99 -17.45 3.29 -2.26
C PHE A 99 -16.52 2.09 -2.28
N THR A 100 -16.08 1.74 -3.48
CA THR A 100 -15.04 0.75 -3.66
C THR A 100 -13.73 1.47 -3.90
N ALA A 101 -12.59 0.81 -3.68
CA ALA A 101 -11.28 1.28 -4.11
C ALA A 101 -11.15 1.79 -5.56
N LYS A 102 -12.13 1.53 -6.43
CA LYS A 102 -12.17 2.09 -7.79
C LYS A 102 -12.47 3.59 -7.81
N ASP A 103 -13.04 4.13 -6.72
CA ASP A 103 -13.54 5.49 -6.65
C ASP A 103 -12.51 6.50 -6.10
N PHE A 104 -11.40 6.03 -5.49
CA PHE A 104 -10.23 6.87 -5.12
C PHE A 104 -9.27 7.12 -6.29
N ARG A 105 -9.83 7.28 -7.49
CA ARG A 105 -9.08 7.33 -8.73
C ARG A 105 -8.22 8.59 -8.87
#